data_AF-A0ABD3HRS8-F1
#
_entry.id   AF-A0ABD3HRS8-F1
#
_cell.length_a   1.000
_cell.length_b   1.000
_cell.length_c   1.000
_cell.angle_alpha   90.00
_cell.angle_beta   90.00
_cell.angle_gamma   90.00
#
_symmetry.space_group_name_H-M   'P 1'
#
loop_
_entity.id
_entity.type
_entity.pdbx_description
1 polymer ?
#
loop_
_entity_poly.entity_id
_entity_poly.type
_entity_poly.pdbx_seq_one_letter_code
_entity_poly.pdbx_strand_id
1 'polypeptide(L)'
;MAEVATSIVATALSMNHMDFAKRVVEQVVRILGPVESASIGALSGVIEVLIQQPSVSIKNAIQDKQPISWNPRVLYRGVLVNATSMAPISAIQFGVNSLLMKSLKGPPSSGQRAGFACTAGVVSAMISGPAELVMIQQQKTGASLLAQFKMIVSEHGALALTRGLV
;
A
#
# COMPACT_ATOMS: atom_id res chain seq x y z
N MET A 1 -23.15 24.27 7.96
CA MET A 1 -22.54 23.65 6.75
C MET A 1 -22.59 24.58 5.55
N ALA A 2 -23.75 25.16 5.19
CA ALA A 2 -23.86 26.12 4.09
C ALA A 2 -23.09 27.44 4.34
N GLU A 3 -23.17 28.04 5.53
CA GLU A 3 -22.46 29.30 5.86
C GLU A 3 -20.94 29.19 5.82
N VAL A 4 -20.40 28.02 6.19
CA VAL A 4 -18.96 27.74 6.15
C VAL A 4 -18.46 27.69 4.70
N ALA A 5 -19.23 27.05 3.82
CA ALA A 5 -18.90 27.00 2.39
C ALA A 5 -18.96 28.39 1.75
N THR A 6 -19.96 29.20 2.08
CA THR A 6 -20.11 30.56 1.54
C THR A 6 -19.01 31.51 2.04
N SER A 7 -18.60 31.39 3.31
CA SER A 7 -17.51 32.18 3.89
C SER A 7 -16.14 31.83 3.26
N ILE A 8 -15.88 30.54 2.97
CA ILE A 8 -14.66 30.09 2.30
C ILE A 8 -14.59 30.61 0.87
N VAL A 9 -15.70 30.57 0.13
CA VAL A 9 -15.77 31.04 -1.26
C VAL A 9 -15.62 32.56 -1.37
N ALA A 10 -16.27 33.32 -0.47
CA ALA A 10 -16.11 34.77 -0.42
C ALA A 10 -14.67 35.20 -0.07
N THR A 11 -14.02 34.46 0.84
CA THR A 11 -12.62 34.71 1.23
C THR A 11 -11.64 34.32 0.12
N ALA A 12 -11.90 33.22 -0.61
CA ALA A 12 -11.07 32.78 -1.72
C ALA A 12 -11.11 33.76 -2.92
N LEU A 13 -12.25 34.43 -3.15
CA LEU A 13 -12.41 35.42 -4.21
C LEU A 13 -11.78 36.78 -3.89
N SER A 14 -11.47 37.07 -2.62
CA SER A 14 -10.86 38.34 -2.19
C SER A 14 -9.34 38.26 -1.95
N MET A 15 -8.71 37.12 -2.22
CA MET A 15 -7.31 36.85 -1.90
C MET A 15 -6.41 36.86 -3.14
N ASN A 16 -5.24 37.49 -3.03
CA ASN A 16 -4.19 37.36 -4.04
C ASN A 16 -3.71 35.91 -4.12
N HIS A 17 -3.38 35.44 -5.34
CA HIS A 17 -2.97 34.06 -5.63
C HIS A 17 -1.87 33.52 -4.68
N MET A 18 -0.95 34.38 -4.24
CA MET A 18 0.14 34.03 -3.32
C MET A 18 -0.33 33.78 -1.88
N ASP A 19 -1.35 34.49 -1.40
CA ASP A 19 -1.87 34.33 -0.05
C ASP A 19 -2.80 33.13 0.05
N PHE A 20 -3.53 32.83 -1.02
CA PHE A 20 -4.29 31.58 -1.14
C PHE A 20 -3.36 30.38 -1.13
N ALA A 21 -2.29 30.40 -1.94
CA ALA A 21 -1.28 29.34 -1.95
C ALA A 21 -0.61 29.17 -0.59
N LYS A 22 -0.23 30.25 0.09
CA LYS A 22 0.35 30.18 1.45
C LYS A 22 -0.60 29.57 2.46
N ARG A 23 -1.89 29.96 2.47
CA ARG A 23 -2.87 29.38 3.39
C ARG A 23 -3.24 27.94 3.06
N VAL A 24 -3.29 27.57 1.79
CA VAL A 24 -3.45 26.16 1.38
C VAL A 24 -2.23 25.36 1.83
N VAL A 25 -1.01 25.89 1.67
CA VAL A 25 0.21 25.24 2.17
C VAL A 25 0.22 25.18 3.71
N GLU A 26 -0.15 26.24 4.43
CA GLU A 26 -0.25 26.24 5.91
C GLU A 26 -1.36 25.31 6.42
N GLN A 27 -2.51 25.24 5.74
CA GLN A 27 -3.58 24.28 6.10
C GLN A 27 -3.18 22.84 5.79
N VAL A 28 -2.42 22.61 4.71
CA VAL A 28 -1.86 21.30 4.35
C VAL A 28 -0.72 20.92 5.31
N VAL A 29 0.02 21.90 5.84
CA VAL A 29 1.07 21.74 6.87
C VAL A 29 0.47 21.90 8.27
N ARG A 30 -0.65 21.22 8.55
CA ARG A 30 -0.99 20.91 9.93
C ARG A 30 0.00 19.82 10.37
N ILE A 31 0.83 20.07 11.38
CA ILE A 31 1.70 19.04 11.95
C ILE A 31 0.80 18.01 12.63
N LEU A 32 0.42 16.98 11.86
CA LEU A 32 -0.37 15.87 12.36
C LEU A 32 0.50 15.05 13.33
N GLY A 33 -0.13 14.54 14.39
CA GLY A 33 0.57 13.64 15.31
C GLY A 33 0.98 12.34 14.61
N PRO A 34 2.02 11.63 15.10
CA PRO A 34 2.50 10.38 14.48
C PRO A 34 1.40 9.34 14.24
N VAL A 35 0.44 9.23 15.16
CA VAL A 35 -0.71 8.32 15.06
C VAL A 35 -1.70 8.77 13.98
N GLU A 36 -1.91 10.07 13.84
CA GLU A 36 -2.83 10.65 12.86
C GLU A 36 -2.27 10.50 11.44
N SER A 37 -0.98 10.78 11.24
CA SER A 37 -0.29 10.52 9.97
C SER A 37 -0.28 9.03 9.60
N ALA A 38 -0.04 8.14 10.57
CA ALA A 38 -0.09 6.70 10.35
C ALA A 38 -1.50 6.23 9.96
N SER A 39 -2.54 6.78 10.61
CA SER A 39 -3.93 6.43 10.35
C SER A 39 -4.39 6.91 8.97
N ILE A 40 -4.02 8.14 8.58
CA ILE A 40 -4.31 8.67 7.23
C ILE A 40 -3.59 7.84 6.17
N GLY A 41 -2.32 7.49 6.40
CA GLY A 41 -1.56 6.62 5.49
C GLY A 41 -2.19 5.23 5.34
N ALA A 42 -2.59 4.60 6.45
CA ALA A 42 -3.25 3.30 6.43
C ALA A 42 -4.60 3.35 5.70
N LEU A 43 -5.44 4.33 6.01
CA LEU A 43 -6.74 4.51 5.34
C LEU A 43 -6.57 4.79 3.84
N SER A 44 -5.63 5.65 3.48
CA SER A 44 -5.29 5.93 2.07
C SER A 44 -4.87 4.64 1.34
N GLY A 45 -4.01 3.83 1.96
CA GLY A 45 -3.57 2.56 1.38
C GLY A 45 -4.71 1.55 1.20
N VAL A 46 -5.65 1.48 2.14
CA VAL A 46 -6.83 0.62 2.01
C VAL A 46 -7.73 1.09 0.86
N ILE A 47 -7.99 2.40 0.76
CA ILE A 47 -8.81 2.97 -0.33
C ILE A 47 -8.15 2.69 -1.68
N GLU A 48 -6.84 2.87 -1.78
CA GLU A 48 -6.07 2.58 -2.98
C GLU A 48 -6.23 1.11 -3.40
N VAL A 49 -6.07 0.17 -2.46
CA VAL A 49 -6.25 -1.27 -2.71
C VAL A 49 -7.66 -1.56 -3.19
N LEU A 50 -8.69 -0.98 -2.57
CA LEU A 50 -10.09 -1.20 -2.98
C LEU A 50 -10.34 -0.77 -4.42
N ILE A 51 -9.78 0.37 -4.83
CA ILE A 51 -9.92 0.89 -6.19
C ILE A 51 -9.12 0.05 -7.20
N GLN A 52 -7.89 -0.38 -6.84
CA GLN A 52 -7.01 -1.11 -7.75
C GLN A 52 -7.31 -2.62 -7.84
N GLN A 53 -8.02 -3.20 -6.88
CA GLN A 53 -8.23 -4.65 -6.82
C GLN A 53 -8.79 -5.29 -8.10
N PRO A 54 -9.77 -4.70 -8.81
CA PRO A 54 -10.26 -5.28 -10.08
C PRO A 54 -9.16 -5.39 -11.13
N SER A 55 -8.31 -4.36 -11.25
CA SER A 55 -7.17 -4.35 -12.17
C SER A 55 -6.15 -5.43 -11.80
N VAL A 56 -5.91 -5.64 -10.50
CA VAL A 56 -5.03 -6.70 -9.98
C VAL A 56 -5.58 -8.09 -10.35
N SER A 57 -6.87 -8.33 -10.14
CA SER A 57 -7.49 -9.62 -10.48
C SER A 57 -7.49 -9.89 -11.99
N ILE A 58 -7.72 -8.86 -12.82
CA ILE A 58 -7.68 -8.98 -14.28
C ILE A 58 -6.26 -9.27 -14.77
N LYS A 59 -5.23 -8.53 -14.30
CA LYS A 59 -3.83 -8.80 -14.70
C LYS A 59 -3.43 -10.23 -14.35
N ASN A 60 -3.82 -10.72 -13.18
CA ASN A 60 -3.47 -12.05 -12.71
C ASN A 60 -4.15 -13.13 -13.57
N ALA A 61 -5.44 -12.95 -13.92
CA ALA A 61 -6.14 -13.86 -14.83
C ALA A 61 -5.51 -13.92 -16.22
N ILE A 62 -5.09 -12.78 -16.78
CA ILE A 62 -4.41 -12.71 -18.08
C ILE A 62 -3.05 -13.43 -18.02
N GLN A 63 -2.25 -13.17 -16.98
CA GLN A 63 -0.94 -13.80 -16.80
C GLN A 63 -1.03 -15.32 -16.62
N ASP A 64 -2.07 -15.79 -15.93
CA ASP A 64 -2.37 -17.22 -15.75
C ASP A 64 -3.15 -17.87 -16.90
N LYS A 65 -3.43 -17.12 -17.97
CA LYS A 65 -4.22 -17.55 -19.14
C LYS A 65 -5.61 -18.11 -18.76
N GLN A 66 -6.22 -17.58 -17.71
CA GLN A 66 -7.57 -17.91 -17.26
C GLN A 66 -8.60 -16.97 -17.89
N PRO A 67 -9.86 -17.42 -18.07
CA PRO A 67 -10.92 -16.54 -18.54
C PRO A 67 -11.21 -15.44 -17.51
N ILE A 68 -11.35 -14.20 -17.98
CA ILE A 68 -11.65 -13.05 -17.12
C ILE A 68 -13.09 -13.19 -16.61
N SER A 69 -13.25 -13.22 -15.28
CA SER A 69 -14.57 -13.16 -14.64
C SER A 69 -14.98 -11.72 -14.37
N TRP A 70 -16.11 -11.30 -14.92
CA TRP A 70 -16.69 -9.96 -14.69
C TRP A 70 -17.57 -9.88 -13.44
N ASN A 71 -17.64 -10.95 -12.65
CA ASN A 71 -18.40 -10.96 -11.40
C ASN A 71 -17.64 -10.14 -10.34
N PRO A 72 -18.24 -9.06 -9.78
CA PRO A 72 -17.58 -8.23 -8.76
C PRO A 72 -17.08 -9.05 -7.55
N ARG A 73 -17.81 -10.11 -7.17
CA ARG A 73 -17.39 -10.98 -6.05
C ARG A 73 -16.08 -11.71 -6.33
N VAL A 74 -15.78 -12.01 -7.59
CA VAL A 74 -14.52 -12.66 -8.00
C VAL A 74 -13.42 -11.62 -8.14
N LEU A 75 -13.72 -10.45 -8.72
CA LEU A 75 -12.76 -9.36 -8.89
C LEU A 75 -12.22 -8.81 -7.56
N TYR A 76 -13.04 -8.82 -6.50
CA TYR A 76 -12.63 -8.38 -5.16
C TYR A 76 -12.10 -9.53 -4.26
N ARG A 77 -11.91 -10.75 -4.79
CA ARG A 77 -11.25 -11.82 -4.01
C ARG A 77 -9.80 -11.41 -3.70
N GLY A 78 -9.41 -11.67 -2.46
CA GLY A 78 -8.08 -11.33 -1.95
C GLY A 78 -7.91 -9.88 -1.51
N VAL A 79 -8.94 -9.01 -1.63
CA VAL A 79 -8.81 -7.60 -1.25
C VAL A 79 -8.44 -7.43 0.23
N LEU A 80 -8.98 -8.29 1.09
CA LEU A 80 -8.68 -8.26 2.52
C LEU A 80 -7.20 -8.53 2.77
N VAL A 81 -6.61 -9.52 2.10
CA VAL A 81 -5.18 -9.84 2.25
C VAL A 81 -4.31 -8.74 1.71
N ASN A 82 -4.66 -8.20 0.55
CA ASN A 82 -3.93 -7.09 -0.06
C ASN A 82 -3.94 -5.86 0.87
N ALA A 83 -5.12 -5.51 1.41
CA ALA A 83 -5.28 -4.40 2.34
C ALA A 83 -4.55 -4.65 3.68
N THR A 84 -4.68 -5.83 4.28
CA THR A 84 -4.00 -6.16 5.55
C THR A 84 -2.49 -6.29 5.40
N SER A 85 -1.97 -6.59 4.20
CA SER A 85 -0.54 -6.68 3.95
C SER A 85 0.14 -5.31 3.85
N MET A 86 -0.61 -4.25 3.53
CA MET A 86 -0.05 -2.89 3.43
C MET A 86 0.56 -2.42 4.75
N ALA A 87 -0.14 -2.60 5.88
CA ALA A 87 0.36 -2.13 7.18
C ALA A 87 1.70 -2.79 7.58
N PRO A 88 1.86 -4.12 7.53
CA PRO A 88 3.15 -4.78 7.75
C PRO A 88 4.24 -4.34 6.76
N ILE A 89 3.93 -4.27 5.45
CA ILE A 89 4.88 -3.85 4.42
C ILE A 89 5.41 -2.45 4.72
N SER A 90 4.52 -1.49 4.94
CA SER A 90 4.89 -0.12 5.27
C SER A 90 5.68 -0.04 6.57
N ALA A 91 5.29 -0.79 7.61
CA ALA A 91 6.01 -0.82 8.87
C ALA A 91 7.46 -1.30 8.70
N ILE A 92 7.68 -2.36 7.91
CA ILE A 92 9.01 -2.87 7.59
C ILE A 92 9.80 -1.83 6.79
N GLN A 93 9.20 -1.26 5.75
CA GLN A 93 9.87 -0.28 4.90
C GLN A 93 10.29 0.97 5.69
N PHE A 94 9.40 1.52 6.52
CA PHE A 94 9.72 2.67 7.38
C PHE A 94 10.69 2.31 8.49
N GLY A 95 10.58 1.12 9.07
CA GLY A 95 11.50 0.62 10.10
C GLY A 95 12.92 0.49 9.57
N VAL A 96 13.10 -0.21 8.44
CA VAL A 96 14.41 -0.37 7.80
C VAL A 96 14.98 0.98 7.36
N ASN A 97 14.17 1.84 6.72
CA ASN A 97 14.62 3.18 6.37
C ASN A 97 15.06 4.00 7.60
N SER A 98 14.31 3.94 8.70
CA SER A 98 14.65 4.66 9.93
C SER A 98 15.94 4.16 10.56
N LEU A 99 16.19 2.85 10.55
CA LEU A 99 17.43 2.25 11.05
C LEU A 99 18.63 2.67 10.19
N LEU A 100 18.49 2.65 8.87
CA LEU A 100 19.54 3.06 7.93
C LEU A 100 19.81 4.57 7.98
N MET A 101 18.80 5.39 8.24
CA MET A 101 19.00 6.83 8.43
C MET A 101 19.68 7.14 9.77
N LYS A 102 19.40 6.39 10.84
CA LYS A 102 20.04 6.56 12.17
C LYS A 102 21.52 6.18 12.18
N SER A 103 21.99 5.37 11.25
CA SER A 103 23.42 5.01 11.16
C SER A 103 24.27 6.12 10.53
N LEU A 104 23.65 7.14 9.94
CA LEU A 104 24.35 8.30 9.39
C LEU A 104 24.55 9.39 10.44
N LYS A 105 25.73 10.02 10.43
CA LYS A 105 26.05 11.19 11.27
C LYS A 105 25.64 12.53 10.63
N GLY A 106 24.82 12.51 9.58
CA GLY A 106 24.43 13.69 8.82
C GLY A 106 23.29 13.40 7.82
N PRO A 107 22.77 14.42 7.13
CA PRO A 107 21.67 14.25 6.19
C PRO A 107 22.07 13.33 5.02
N PRO A 108 21.23 12.35 4.64
CA PRO A 108 21.57 11.42 3.57
C PRO A 108 21.59 12.13 2.22
N SER A 109 22.62 11.84 1.41
CA SER A 109 22.69 12.23 0.01
C SER A 109 21.56 11.57 -0.81
N SER A 110 21.24 12.11 -1.98
CA SER A 110 20.20 11.53 -2.85
C SER A 110 20.46 10.07 -3.20
N GLY A 111 21.72 9.70 -3.43
CA GLY A 111 22.11 8.30 -3.67
C GLY A 111 21.93 7.39 -2.46
N GLN A 112 22.24 7.89 -1.24
CA GLN A 112 22.00 7.15 0.00
C GLN A 112 20.51 6.95 0.28
N ARG A 113 19.68 7.97 0.03
CA ARG A 113 18.22 7.85 0.16
C ARG A 113 17.67 6.78 -0.78
N ALA A 114 18.12 6.77 -2.04
CA ALA A 114 17.74 5.75 -3.00
C ALA A 114 18.19 4.35 -2.56
N GLY A 115 19.44 4.21 -2.09
CA GLY A 115 19.96 2.93 -1.58
C GLY A 115 19.19 2.40 -0.37
N PHE A 116 18.81 3.28 0.56
CA PHE A 116 18.00 2.90 1.72
C PHE A 116 16.59 2.47 1.31
N ALA A 117 15.95 3.22 0.40
CA ALA A 117 14.66 2.85 -0.14
C ALA A 117 14.70 1.49 -0.86
N CYS A 118 15.73 1.23 -1.67
CA CYS A 118 15.92 -0.07 -2.32
C CYS A 118 16.09 -1.20 -1.29
N THR A 119 16.91 -0.98 -0.26
CA THR A 119 17.14 -1.98 0.80
C THR A 119 15.85 -2.27 1.58
N ALA A 120 15.11 -1.23 1.96
CA ALA A 120 13.80 -1.34 2.58
C ALA A 120 12.81 -2.12 1.69
N GLY A 121 12.84 -1.86 0.37
CA GLY A 121 12.08 -2.59 -0.64
C GLY A 121 12.39 -4.09 -0.63
N VAL A 122 13.67 -4.46 -0.73
CA VAL A 122 14.12 -5.87 -0.72
C VAL A 122 13.69 -6.59 0.54
N VAL A 123 13.93 -5.99 1.72
CA VAL A 123 13.55 -6.61 3.00
C VAL A 123 12.03 -6.79 3.10
N SER A 124 11.26 -5.78 2.66
CA SER A 124 9.80 -5.89 2.66
C SER A 124 9.29 -6.95 1.68
N ALA A 125 9.93 -7.09 0.52
CA ALA A 125 9.56 -8.08 -0.50
C ALA A 125 9.72 -9.52 0.00
N MET A 126 10.75 -9.81 0.80
CA MET A 126 10.94 -11.14 1.40
C MET A 126 9.77 -11.57 2.30
N ILE A 127 9.07 -10.60 2.88
CA ILE A 127 7.93 -10.84 3.77
C ILE A 127 6.61 -10.76 3.00
N SER A 128 6.50 -9.85 2.02
CA SER A 128 5.28 -9.64 1.25
C SER A 128 5.05 -10.68 0.15
N GLY A 129 6.12 -11.21 -0.46
CA GLY A 129 6.02 -12.17 -1.56
C GLY A 129 5.24 -13.45 -1.21
N PRO A 130 5.48 -14.08 -0.04
CA PRO A 130 4.64 -15.18 0.45
C PRO A 130 3.15 -14.85 0.53
N ALA A 131 2.81 -13.65 1.03
CA ALA A 131 1.43 -13.22 1.17
C ALA A 131 0.78 -12.98 -0.21
N GLU A 132 1.51 -12.40 -1.15
CA GLU A 132 1.06 -12.18 -2.52
C GLU A 132 0.84 -13.50 -3.27
N LEU A 133 1.73 -14.48 -3.09
CA LEU A 133 1.58 -15.81 -3.69
C LEU A 133 0.31 -16.52 -3.20
N VAL A 134 0.01 -16.46 -1.89
CA VAL A 134 -1.24 -17.02 -1.35
C VAL A 134 -2.46 -16.31 -1.92
N MET A 135 -2.42 -14.97 -2.05
CA MET A 135 -3.50 -14.20 -2.65
C MET A 135 -3.74 -14.60 -4.11
N ILE A 136 -2.69 -14.71 -4.93
CA ILE A 136 -2.79 -15.13 -6.34
C ILE A 136 -3.43 -16.51 -6.45
N GLN A 137 -2.99 -17.46 -5.63
CA GLN A 137 -3.55 -18.82 -5.64
C GLN A 137 -5.00 -18.84 -5.13
N GLN A 138 -5.35 -17.98 -4.18
CA GLN A 138 -6.73 -17.77 -3.76
C GLN A 138 -7.61 -17.22 -4.89
N GLN A 139 -7.11 -16.26 -5.67
CA GLN A 139 -7.84 -15.70 -6.81
C GLN A 139 -8.04 -16.73 -7.92
N LYS A 140 -7.04 -17.56 -8.17
CA LYS A 140 -7.09 -18.64 -9.17
C LYS A 140 -8.08 -19.75 -8.81
N THR A 141 -8.04 -20.22 -7.58
CA THR A 141 -8.81 -21.41 -7.15
C THR A 141 -10.16 -21.06 -6.53
N GLY A 142 -10.33 -19.84 -6.04
CA GLY A 142 -11.52 -19.38 -5.32
C GLY A 142 -11.68 -19.96 -3.91
N ALA A 143 -10.70 -20.72 -3.40
CA ALA A 143 -10.72 -21.27 -2.05
C ALA A 143 -10.47 -20.20 -0.98
N SER A 144 -10.68 -20.55 0.30
CA SER A 144 -10.36 -19.64 1.40
C SER A 144 -8.84 -19.49 1.57
N LEU A 145 -8.40 -18.35 2.12
CA LEU A 145 -6.98 -18.04 2.29
C LEU A 145 -6.23 -19.05 3.17
N LEU A 146 -6.84 -19.43 4.29
CA LEU A 146 -6.29 -20.43 5.19
C LEU A 146 -6.24 -21.81 4.53
N ALA A 147 -7.28 -22.17 3.76
CA ALA A 147 -7.25 -23.42 3.00
C ALA A 147 -6.15 -23.40 1.95
N GLN A 148 -5.92 -22.27 1.27
CA GLN A 148 -4.85 -22.17 0.28
C GLN A 148 -3.45 -22.18 0.87
N PHE A 149 -3.23 -21.40 1.92
CA PHE A 149 -1.96 -21.44 2.65
C PHE A 149 -1.65 -22.87 3.11
N LYS A 150 -2.63 -23.56 3.69
CA LYS A 150 -2.48 -24.94 4.14
C LYS A 150 -2.18 -25.89 2.98
N MET A 151 -2.90 -25.78 1.85
CA MET A 151 -2.67 -26.59 0.64
C MET A 151 -1.24 -26.41 0.12
N ILE A 152 -0.79 -25.16 -0.03
CA ILE A 152 0.55 -24.85 -0.54
C ILE A 152 1.62 -25.47 0.37
N VAL A 153 1.50 -25.28 1.68
CA VAL A 153 2.46 -25.82 2.65
C VAL A 153 2.43 -27.34 2.70
N SER A 154 1.25 -27.98 2.63
CA SER A 154 1.12 -29.44 2.70
C SER A 154 1.55 -30.15 1.42
N GLU A 155 1.28 -29.57 0.25
CA GLU A 155 1.55 -30.22 -1.04
C GLU A 155 2.93 -29.89 -1.61
N HIS A 156 3.42 -28.67 -1.38
CA HIS A 156 4.65 -28.16 -2.00
C HIS A 156 5.73 -27.78 -0.97
N GLY A 157 5.41 -27.85 0.34
CA GLY A 157 6.32 -27.50 1.42
C GLY A 157 6.35 -26.00 1.72
N ALA A 158 6.88 -25.63 2.90
CA ALA A 158 6.93 -24.23 3.34
C ALA A 158 7.79 -23.32 2.44
N LEU A 159 8.81 -23.88 1.77
CA LEU A 159 9.66 -23.14 0.84
C LEU A 159 8.95 -22.77 -0.47
N ALA A 160 7.82 -23.41 -0.80
CA ALA A 160 7.03 -23.02 -1.97
C ALA A 160 6.45 -21.59 -1.84
N LEU A 161 6.32 -21.08 -0.61
CA LEU A 161 5.86 -19.71 -0.34
C LEU A 161 6.89 -18.65 -0.75
N THR A 162 8.17 -19.00 -0.87
CA THR A 162 9.23 -18.08 -1.32
C THR A 162 9.54 -18.24 -2.81
N ARG A 163 8.72 -18.97 -3.57
CA ARG A 163 8.94 -19.19 -5.00
C ARG A 163 8.92 -17.86 -5.76
N GLY A 164 10.03 -17.57 -6.47
CA GLY A 164 10.22 -16.31 -7.20
C GLY A 164 10.99 -15.24 -6.42
N LEU A 165 11.26 -15.46 -5.13
CA LEU A 165 12.14 -14.65 -4.29
C LEU A 165 13.52 -15.30 -4.09
N VAL A 166 13.57 -16.63 -4.09
CA VAL A 166 14.76 -17.47 -3.93
C VAL A 166 14.80 -18.50 -5.05
#